data_AF-M2RJH9-F1
#
_entry.id   AF-M2RJH9-F1
#
_cell.length_a   1.000
_cell.length_b   1.000
_cell.length_c   1.000
_cell.angle_alpha   90.00
_cell.angle_beta   90.00
_cell.angle_gamma   90.00
#
_symmetry.space_group_name_H-M   'P 1'
#
loop_
_entity.id
_entity.type
_entity.pdbx_description
1 polymer ?
#
loop_
_entity_poly.entity_id
_entity_poly.type
_entity_poly.pdbx_seq_one_letter_code
_entity_poly.pdbx_strand_id
1 'polypeptide(L)'
;MTWVLGWPLEIDWAIEYSKKRNLCEEGTEDIESLYHAAGFDITRRLGVPADVVPVLACWDDDDLKAIYALCIDKKAKSAATARKRISKLPPRRVAFRLGKILGIKEAPKWYEYDGGRPYDSDYSDSDSSEEEDSAKTVAEPATPTKKSHSDSASATDHCDQTPDAVAEGAYDPDVTPRMHTLEIVDFVDKAVQVTILAFVHKRH
;
A
#
# COMPACT_ATOMS: atom_id res chain seq x y z
N MET A 1 -2.30 -6.44 17.04
CA MET A 1 -1.72 -6.98 15.80
C MET A 1 -2.46 -6.38 14.63
N THR A 2 -1.78 -6.17 13.51
CA THR A 2 -2.41 -5.70 12.28
C THR A 2 -2.60 -6.88 11.35
N TRP A 3 -3.73 -6.96 10.65
CA TRP A 3 -3.98 -8.03 9.68
C TRP A 3 -4.14 -7.44 8.29
N VAL A 4 -3.52 -8.08 7.30
CA VAL A 4 -3.46 -7.62 5.91
C VAL A 4 -4.16 -8.63 5.02
N LEU A 5 -5.22 -8.21 4.33
CA LEU A 5 -5.86 -9.00 3.29
C LEU A 5 -5.16 -8.71 1.97
N GLY A 6 -4.63 -9.73 1.30
CA GLY A 6 -3.90 -9.52 0.06
C GLY A 6 -3.55 -10.80 -0.69
N TRP A 7 -2.68 -10.63 -1.69
CA TRP A 7 -2.06 -11.74 -2.42
C TRP A 7 -0.54 -11.69 -2.26
N PRO A 8 0.11 -12.85 -2.08
CA PRO A 8 1.55 -12.91 -1.98
C PRO A 8 2.20 -12.73 -3.36
N LEU A 9 3.36 -12.08 -3.35
CA LEU A 9 4.30 -12.10 -4.47
C LEU A 9 5.30 -13.23 -4.21
N GLU A 10 4.98 -14.42 -4.71
CA GLU A 10 5.84 -15.61 -4.58
C GLU A 10 7.17 -15.38 -5.32
N ILE A 11 8.28 -15.72 -4.67
CA ILE A 11 9.64 -15.45 -5.18
C ILE A 11 9.87 -16.15 -6.51
N ASP A 12 9.60 -17.45 -6.59
CA ASP A 12 9.81 -18.25 -7.80
C ASP A 12 8.99 -17.68 -8.97
N TRP A 13 7.73 -17.33 -8.70
CA TRP A 13 6.86 -16.74 -9.71
C TRP A 13 7.36 -15.36 -10.16
N ALA A 14 7.84 -14.51 -9.25
CA ALA A 14 8.37 -13.19 -9.56
C ALA A 14 9.64 -13.28 -10.43
N ILE A 15 10.53 -14.22 -10.12
CA ILE A 15 11.73 -14.51 -10.92
C ILE A 15 11.34 -14.92 -12.35
N GLU A 16 10.42 -15.89 -12.48
CA GLU A 16 9.94 -16.34 -13.79
C GLU A 16 9.26 -15.21 -14.56
N TYR A 17 8.45 -14.40 -13.88
CA TYR A 17 7.80 -13.23 -14.44
C TYR A 17 8.82 -12.22 -14.99
N SER A 18 9.85 -11.88 -14.21
CA SER A 18 10.90 -10.94 -14.61
C SER A 18 11.69 -11.42 -15.81
N LYS A 19 12.10 -12.69 -15.81
CA LYS A 19 12.80 -13.31 -16.94
C LYS A 19 11.94 -13.30 -18.20
N LYS A 20 10.67 -13.73 -18.09
CA LYS A 20 9.73 -13.77 -19.22
C LYS A 20 9.45 -12.40 -19.83
N ARG A 21 9.53 -11.35 -19.01
CA ARG A 21 9.24 -9.96 -19.41
C ARG A 21 10.49 -9.19 -19.81
N ASN A 22 11.68 -9.79 -19.72
CA ASN A 22 12.97 -9.14 -19.96
C ASN A 22 13.11 -7.82 -19.16
N LEU A 23 12.81 -7.87 -17.85
CA LEU A 23 12.83 -6.68 -16.99
C LEU A 23 14.22 -6.26 -16.52
N CYS A 24 15.19 -7.18 -16.53
CA CYS A 24 16.58 -6.97 -16.18
C CYS A 24 17.47 -7.20 -17.41
N GLU A 25 18.75 -6.85 -17.29
CA GLU A 25 19.76 -7.13 -18.32
C GLU A 25 19.84 -8.63 -18.63
N GLU A 26 20.12 -8.95 -19.89
CA GLU A 26 20.24 -10.34 -20.34
C GLU A 26 21.33 -11.06 -19.53
N GLY A 27 20.99 -12.22 -18.96
CA GLY A 27 21.89 -12.98 -18.10
C GLY A 27 21.86 -12.60 -16.62
N THR A 28 20.98 -11.69 -16.18
CA THR A 28 20.77 -11.43 -14.75
C THR A 28 20.22 -12.68 -14.05
N GLU A 29 20.98 -13.21 -13.09
CA GLU A 29 20.59 -14.34 -12.24
C GLU A 29 20.37 -13.95 -10.77
N ASP A 30 20.64 -12.69 -10.41
CA ASP A 30 20.41 -12.21 -9.05
C ASP A 30 18.91 -12.23 -8.70
N ILE A 31 18.57 -13.05 -7.72
CA ILE A 31 17.20 -13.31 -7.28
C ILE A 31 16.55 -12.02 -6.80
N GLU A 32 17.29 -11.23 -6.04
CA GLU A 32 16.79 -9.99 -5.46
C GLU A 32 16.45 -8.99 -6.57
N SER A 33 17.40 -8.68 -7.46
CA SER A 33 17.17 -7.80 -8.61
C SER A 33 15.96 -8.22 -9.45
N LEU A 34 15.84 -9.53 -9.74
CA LEU A 34 14.70 -10.07 -10.48
C LEU A 34 13.38 -9.91 -9.71
N TYR A 35 13.39 -10.14 -8.40
CA TYR A 35 12.22 -9.97 -7.54
C TYR A 35 11.75 -8.51 -7.50
N HIS A 36 12.68 -7.57 -7.35
CA HIS A 36 12.38 -6.14 -7.33
C HIS A 36 11.88 -5.63 -8.68
N ALA A 37 12.49 -6.10 -9.77
CA ALA A 37 12.04 -5.76 -11.12
C ALA A 37 10.59 -6.21 -11.36
N ALA A 38 10.22 -7.41 -10.90
CA ALA A 38 8.84 -7.89 -10.96
C ALA A 38 7.91 -6.99 -10.16
N GLY A 39 8.24 -6.71 -8.89
CA GLY A 39 7.43 -5.85 -8.02
C GLY A 39 7.20 -4.46 -8.62
N PHE A 40 8.25 -3.88 -9.20
CA PHE A 40 8.19 -2.57 -9.84
C PHE A 40 7.32 -2.58 -11.11
N ASP A 41 7.53 -3.53 -12.02
CA ASP A 41 6.72 -3.64 -13.25
C ASP A 41 5.25 -3.88 -12.92
N ILE A 42 4.95 -4.75 -11.95
CA ILE A 42 3.56 -5.02 -11.53
C ILE A 42 2.91 -3.73 -11.00
N THR A 43 3.56 -3.03 -10.08
CA THR A 43 3.05 -1.77 -9.50
C THR A 43 2.81 -0.73 -10.59
N ARG A 44 3.76 -0.56 -11.51
CA ARG A 44 3.61 0.33 -12.67
C ARG A 44 2.42 -0.06 -13.54
N ARG A 45 2.21 -1.35 -13.79
CA ARG A 45 1.10 -1.89 -14.62
C ARG A 45 -0.26 -1.77 -13.95
N LEU A 46 -0.33 -1.66 -12.62
CA LEU A 46 -1.60 -1.36 -11.95
C LEU A 46 -2.12 0.02 -12.33
N GLY A 47 -1.23 0.98 -12.59
CA GLY A 47 -1.58 2.35 -12.99
C GLY A 47 -2.19 3.16 -11.85
N VAL A 48 -1.87 2.79 -10.61
CA VAL A 48 -2.24 3.53 -9.38
C VAL A 48 -0.98 3.72 -8.55
N PRO A 49 -0.94 4.74 -7.67
CA PRO A 49 0.22 4.91 -6.80
C PRO A 49 0.32 3.77 -5.78
N ALA A 50 1.55 3.53 -5.30
CA ALA A 50 1.89 2.39 -4.45
C ALA A 50 1.16 2.41 -3.09
N ASP A 51 0.66 3.56 -2.64
CA ASP A 51 -0.14 3.71 -1.43
C ASP A 51 -1.55 3.10 -1.57
N VAL A 52 -2.08 2.97 -2.79
CA VAL A 52 -3.39 2.37 -3.06
C VAL A 52 -3.34 0.84 -2.91
N VAL A 53 -2.21 0.23 -3.27
CA VAL A 53 -1.95 -1.21 -3.11
C VAL A 53 -0.50 -1.40 -2.65
N PRO A 54 -0.22 -1.15 -1.36
CA PRO A 54 1.15 -1.24 -0.86
C PRO A 54 1.60 -2.70 -0.78
N VAL A 55 2.89 -2.92 -0.98
CA VAL A 55 3.53 -4.21 -0.73
C VAL A 55 4.07 -4.19 0.69
N LEU A 56 3.63 -5.14 1.52
CA LEU A 56 4.02 -5.24 2.92
C LEU A 56 4.65 -6.61 3.19
N ALA A 57 5.71 -6.65 4.00
CA ALA A 57 6.22 -7.90 4.55
C ALA A 57 5.25 -8.38 5.64
N CYS A 58 4.64 -9.55 5.45
CA CYS A 58 3.67 -10.12 6.38
C CYS A 58 3.99 -11.59 6.64
N TRP A 59 3.60 -12.07 7.81
CA TRP A 59 3.73 -13.47 8.20
C TRP A 59 2.54 -14.29 7.69
N ASP A 60 2.85 -15.41 7.08
CA ASP A 60 1.95 -16.52 6.74
C ASP A 60 2.39 -17.72 7.57
N ASP A 61 1.80 -17.89 8.76
CA ASP A 61 2.31 -18.76 9.82
C ASP A 61 3.79 -18.42 10.15
N ASP A 62 4.74 -19.30 9.83
CA ASP A 62 6.17 -19.12 10.09
C ASP A 62 6.94 -18.52 8.88
N ASP A 63 6.26 -18.28 7.75
CA ASP A 63 6.88 -17.82 6.50
C ASP A 63 6.64 -16.31 6.28
N LEU A 64 7.73 -15.55 6.13
CA LEU A 64 7.66 -14.14 5.77
C LEU A 64 7.44 -13.97 4.25
N LYS A 65 6.37 -13.26 3.86
CA LYS A 65 5.99 -13.05 2.46
C LYS A 65 5.75 -11.57 2.16
N ALA A 66 6.09 -11.13 0.94
CA ALA A 66 5.66 -9.81 0.47
C ALA A 66 4.24 -9.89 -0.07
N ILE A 67 3.33 -9.12 0.52
CA ILE A 67 1.90 -9.16 0.24
C ILE A 67 1.47 -7.84 -0.41
N TYR A 68 0.85 -7.92 -1.59
CA TYR A 68 0.09 -6.80 -2.15
C TYR A 68 -1.19 -6.60 -1.32
N ALA A 69 -1.16 -5.60 -0.45
CA ALA A 69 -2.22 -5.32 0.50
C ALA A 69 -3.44 -4.70 -0.18
N LEU A 70 -4.57 -5.39 -0.10
CA LEU A 70 -5.87 -4.90 -0.55
C LEU A 70 -6.65 -4.25 0.60
N CYS A 71 -6.47 -4.70 1.84
CA CYS A 71 -7.12 -4.13 3.01
C CYS A 71 -6.27 -4.37 4.25
N ILE A 72 -6.16 -3.36 5.10
CA ILE A 72 -5.40 -3.42 6.36
C ILE A 72 -6.37 -3.21 7.53
N ASP A 73 -6.50 -4.20 8.40
CA ASP A 73 -7.28 -4.12 9.64
C ASP A 73 -6.37 -4.01 10.86
N LYS A 74 -6.11 -2.77 11.27
CA LYS A 74 -5.29 -2.44 12.46
C LYS A 74 -5.97 -2.80 13.79
N LYS A 75 -7.26 -3.17 13.79
CA LYS A 75 -8.03 -3.42 15.01
C LYS A 75 -8.26 -4.92 15.29
N ALA A 76 -7.93 -5.79 14.34
CA ALA A 76 -8.17 -7.21 14.47
C ALA A 76 -7.18 -7.84 15.45
N LYS A 77 -7.66 -8.79 16.27
CA LYS A 77 -6.79 -9.54 17.21
C LYS A 77 -6.29 -10.85 16.60
N SER A 78 -6.93 -11.32 15.53
CA SER A 78 -6.64 -12.58 14.84
C SER A 78 -7.19 -12.54 13.41
N ALA A 79 -6.73 -13.43 12.54
CA ALA A 79 -7.26 -13.59 11.18
C ALA A 79 -8.79 -13.75 11.17
N ALA A 80 -9.32 -14.57 12.07
CA ALA A 80 -10.76 -14.83 12.18
C ALA A 80 -11.59 -13.61 12.60
N THR A 81 -10.98 -12.64 13.29
CA THR A 81 -11.64 -11.40 13.72
C THR A 81 -11.42 -10.24 12.76
N ALA A 82 -10.55 -10.40 11.75
CA ALA A 82 -10.25 -9.39 10.76
C ALA A 82 -11.44 -9.14 9.83
N ARG A 83 -11.73 -7.85 9.57
CA ARG A 83 -12.89 -7.45 8.77
C ARG A 83 -12.47 -6.69 7.53
N LYS A 84 -12.96 -7.16 6.38
CA LYS A 84 -12.86 -6.45 5.11
C LYS A 84 -13.70 -5.18 5.16
N ARG A 85 -13.05 -4.02 5.15
CA ARG A 85 -13.73 -2.72 5.10
C ARG A 85 -13.82 -2.27 3.65
N ILE A 86 -15.03 -2.32 3.09
CA ILE A 86 -15.24 -2.04 1.66
C ILE A 86 -14.72 -0.65 1.27
N SER A 87 -14.88 0.34 2.16
CA SER A 87 -14.38 1.70 1.95
C SER A 87 -12.85 1.84 1.91
N LYS A 88 -12.11 0.81 2.36
CA LYS A 88 -10.64 0.79 2.39
C LYS A 88 -10.02 -0.13 1.34
N LEU A 89 -10.85 -0.73 0.47
CA LEU A 89 -10.34 -1.55 -0.62
C LEU A 89 -9.89 -0.65 -1.77
N PRO A 90 -8.89 -1.08 -2.55
CA PRO A 90 -8.62 -0.46 -3.83
C PRO A 90 -9.84 -0.59 -4.76
N PRO A 91 -9.99 0.28 -5.76
CA PRO A 91 -11.05 0.17 -6.75
C PRO A 91 -11.11 -1.25 -7.34
N ARG A 92 -12.31 -1.81 -7.52
CA ARG A 92 -12.51 -3.21 -7.97
C ARG A 92 -11.72 -3.54 -9.23
N ARG A 93 -11.60 -2.58 -10.17
CA ARG A 93 -10.81 -2.72 -11.40
C ARG A 93 -9.33 -2.98 -11.12
N VAL A 94 -8.76 -2.32 -10.11
CA VAL A 94 -7.35 -2.46 -9.69
C VAL A 94 -7.13 -3.84 -9.06
N ALA A 95 -7.98 -4.24 -8.11
CA ALA A 95 -7.87 -5.56 -7.48
C ALA A 95 -8.00 -6.71 -8.50
N PHE A 96 -8.93 -6.60 -9.45
CA PHE A 96 -9.08 -7.59 -10.52
C PHE A 96 -7.87 -7.63 -11.46
N ARG A 97 -7.32 -6.46 -11.80
CA ARG A 97 -6.10 -6.36 -12.62
C ARG A 97 -4.91 -6.99 -11.92
N LEU A 98 -4.73 -6.74 -10.62
CA LEU A 98 -3.67 -7.35 -9.83
C LEU A 98 -3.76 -8.88 -9.85
N GLY A 99 -4.91 -9.44 -9.51
CA GLY A 99 -5.10 -10.90 -9.55
C GLY A 99 -4.81 -11.50 -10.92
N LYS A 100 -5.19 -10.80 -12.01
CA LYS A 100 -4.88 -11.21 -13.38
C LYS A 100 -3.38 -11.16 -13.69
N ILE A 101 -2.66 -10.14 -13.23
CA ILE A 101 -1.21 -10.01 -13.44
C ILE A 101 -0.47 -11.12 -12.69
N LEU A 102 -0.84 -11.38 -11.43
CA LEU A 102 -0.25 -12.43 -10.61
C LEU A 102 -0.63 -13.85 -11.07
N GLY A 103 -1.63 -13.98 -11.95
CA GLY A 103 -2.12 -15.28 -12.41
C GLY A 103 -2.82 -16.10 -11.30
N ILE A 104 -3.18 -15.48 -10.19
CA ILE A 104 -3.76 -16.14 -9.02
C ILE A 104 -5.26 -16.33 -9.23
N LYS A 105 -5.71 -17.57 -9.07
CA LYS A 105 -7.14 -17.94 -9.10
C LYS A 105 -7.78 -17.91 -7.71
N GLU A 106 -6.95 -17.97 -6.66
CA GLU A 106 -7.39 -18.00 -5.28
C GLU A 106 -7.85 -16.62 -4.80
N ALA A 107 -8.81 -16.63 -3.86
CA ALA A 107 -9.21 -15.42 -3.16
C ALA A 107 -8.05 -14.89 -2.27
N PRO A 108 -7.97 -13.58 -2.03
CA PRO A 108 -6.97 -13.03 -1.13
C PRO A 108 -7.17 -13.56 0.30
N LYS A 109 -6.07 -13.76 1.02
CA LYS A 109 -6.04 -14.32 2.38
C LYS A 109 -5.56 -13.27 3.38
N TRP A 110 -5.79 -13.52 4.66
CA TRP A 110 -5.33 -12.66 5.75
C TRP A 110 -3.95 -13.10 6.22
N TYR A 111 -3.04 -12.14 6.30
CA TYR A 111 -1.65 -12.28 6.75
C TYR A 111 -1.43 -11.42 7.98
N GLU A 112 -0.56 -11.88 8.88
CA GLU A 112 -0.21 -11.11 10.07
C GLU A 112 0.83 -10.05 9.73
N TYR A 113 0.56 -8.81 10.14
CA TYR A 113 1.48 -7.69 10.03
C TYR A 113 1.83 -7.18 11.42
N ASP A 114 3.09 -7.37 11.80
CA ASP A 114 3.65 -6.95 13.07
C ASP A 114 3.98 -5.44 13.13
N GLY A 115 3.81 -4.72 12.01
CA GLY A 115 4.10 -3.29 11.91
C GLY A 115 5.45 -2.96 11.27
N GLY A 116 6.25 -3.98 10.95
CA GLY A 116 7.58 -3.83 10.38
C GLY A 116 8.54 -3.09 11.32
N ARG A 117 9.47 -3.82 11.93
CA ARG A 117 10.88 -3.47 11.68
C ARG A 117 11.35 -4.45 10.62
N PRO A 118 11.52 -4.03 9.36
CA PRO A 118 12.23 -4.85 8.40
C PRO A 118 13.71 -4.78 8.80
N TYR A 119 14.13 -5.71 9.66
CA TYR A 119 15.45 -5.82 10.28
C TYR A 119 15.83 -4.70 11.26
N ASP A 120 16.71 -5.05 12.20
CA ASP A 120 17.13 -4.27 13.36
C ASP A 120 17.46 -2.81 13.02
N SER A 121 16.62 -1.88 13.47
CA SER A 121 17.16 -0.58 13.90
C SER A 121 17.76 -0.74 15.29
N ASP A 122 18.87 -1.46 15.34
CA ASP A 122 19.96 -1.21 16.27
C ASP A 122 20.74 0.01 15.74
N TYR A 123 20.03 1.11 15.50
CA TYR A 123 20.67 2.39 15.66
C TYR A 123 20.83 2.53 17.16
N SER A 124 22.04 2.24 17.63
CA SER A 124 22.55 2.72 18.90
C SER A 124 22.03 4.16 19.11
N ASP A 125 21.09 4.33 20.03
CA ASP A 125 20.99 5.55 20.82
C ASP A 125 22.30 5.66 21.61
N SER A 126 23.37 6.02 20.92
CA SER A 126 24.54 6.66 21.52
C SER A 126 24.30 8.15 21.48
N ASP A 127 23.25 8.59 22.16
CA ASP A 127 23.20 9.93 22.73
C ASP A 127 23.10 9.77 24.24
N SER A 128 24.30 9.62 24.81
CA SER A 128 24.78 10.36 25.97
C SER A 128 23.73 10.65 27.05
N SER A 129 23.79 9.86 28.12
CA SER A 129 23.28 10.21 29.44
C SER A 129 23.83 11.56 29.90
N GLU A 130 22.98 12.56 30.02
CA GLU A 130 23.17 13.63 31.02
C GLU A 130 21.91 13.72 31.88
N GLU A 131 22.20 13.78 33.18
CA GLU A 131 21.35 13.53 34.33
C GLU A 131 20.33 14.64 34.62
N GLU A 132 19.26 14.22 35.31
CA GLU A 132 18.48 14.93 36.35
C GLU A 132 18.00 16.38 36.11
N ASP A 133 16.68 16.62 36.21
CA ASP A 133 16.05 16.93 37.51
C ASP A 133 14.61 17.48 37.36
N SER A 134 13.74 17.00 38.25
CA SER A 134 12.57 17.65 38.86
C SER A 134 11.62 18.57 38.05
N ALA A 135 10.35 18.15 37.91
CA ALA A 135 9.32 18.53 38.89
C ALA A 135 7.88 18.38 38.34
N LYS A 136 7.13 17.58 39.09
CA LYS A 136 5.68 17.45 39.22
C LYS A 136 4.95 18.80 39.38
N THR A 137 3.93 19.05 38.55
CA THR A 137 2.74 19.83 38.98
C THR A 137 1.46 19.31 38.36
N VAL A 138 0.55 18.96 39.26
CA VAL A 138 -0.85 18.54 39.09
C VAL A 138 -1.73 19.79 39.05
N ALA A 139 -2.65 19.90 38.09
CA ALA A 139 -3.89 20.67 38.25
C ALA A 139 -4.91 20.40 37.11
N GLU A 140 -5.86 19.50 37.34
CA GLU A 140 -7.29 19.70 37.02
C GLU A 140 -7.96 20.29 38.28
N PRO A 141 -9.23 20.80 38.30
CA PRO A 141 -10.32 20.71 37.31
C PRO A 141 -11.13 22.03 37.11
N ALA A 142 -12.10 22.04 36.18
CA ALA A 142 -13.52 22.39 36.47
C ALA A 142 -14.36 22.55 35.19
N THR A 143 -15.44 21.78 35.12
CA THR A 143 -16.64 22.03 34.31
C THR A 143 -17.53 23.09 35.00
N PRO A 144 -18.39 23.82 34.26
CA PRO A 144 -19.81 23.49 34.36
C PRO A 144 -20.64 23.67 33.07
N THR A 145 -21.54 22.70 32.90
CA THR A 145 -22.91 22.68 32.37
C THR A 145 -23.52 23.97 31.78
N LYS A 146 -24.08 23.88 30.56
CA LYS A 146 -25.41 24.45 30.27
C LYS A 146 -26.14 23.67 29.16
N LYS A 147 -27.35 23.26 29.50
CA LYS A 147 -28.41 22.69 28.65
C LYS A 147 -28.91 23.74 27.63
N SER A 148 -29.41 23.28 26.48
CA SER A 148 -30.83 23.41 26.09
C SER A 148 -31.08 23.42 24.57
N HIS A 149 -31.96 22.51 24.16
CA HIS A 149 -33.05 22.63 23.19
C HIS A 149 -32.81 23.24 21.79
N SER A 150 -33.06 22.46 20.73
CA SER A 150 -34.30 22.62 19.95
C SER A 150 -34.44 21.61 18.83
N ASP A 151 -35.67 21.09 18.73
CA ASP A 151 -36.25 20.31 17.65
C ASP A 151 -36.50 21.15 16.38
N SER A 152 -36.41 20.52 15.21
CA SER A 152 -37.18 20.86 13.98
C SER A 152 -37.00 19.71 12.99
N ALA A 153 -38.00 18.83 12.85
CA ALA A 153 -39.09 18.89 11.85
C ALA A 153 -38.55 18.92 10.40
N SER A 154 -38.64 17.82 9.64
CA SER A 154 -39.82 17.27 8.95
C SER A 154 -39.95 17.78 7.51
N ALA A 155 -39.82 16.82 6.58
CA ALA A 155 -40.46 16.69 5.26
C ALA A 155 -40.36 17.82 4.22
N THR A 156 -39.93 17.45 3.01
CA THR A 156 -40.54 17.77 1.70
C THR A 156 -39.67 17.09 0.62
N ASP A 157 -40.15 16.06 -0.06
CA ASP A 157 -40.99 16.06 -1.28
C ASP A 157 -40.23 16.33 -2.59
N HIS A 158 -40.23 15.27 -3.41
CA HIS A 158 -40.36 15.16 -4.87
C HIS A 158 -39.95 16.31 -5.82
N CYS A 159 -39.17 15.92 -6.85
CA CYS A 159 -39.34 16.13 -8.31
C CYS A 159 -37.95 16.08 -8.95
N ASP A 160 -37.55 15.01 -9.65
CA ASP A 160 -37.98 14.66 -11.01
C ASP A 160 -37.72 15.79 -12.01
N GLN A 161 -36.62 15.66 -12.76
CA GLN A 161 -36.39 16.19 -14.12
C GLN A 161 -34.97 15.88 -14.61
N THR A 162 -34.88 14.88 -15.48
CA THR A 162 -33.97 14.86 -16.64
C THR A 162 -34.84 15.11 -17.88
N PRO A 163 -34.29 15.20 -19.11
CA PRO A 163 -32.97 15.68 -19.55
C PRO A 163 -33.14 16.84 -20.56
N ASP A 164 -32.10 17.65 -20.81
CA ASP A 164 -31.97 18.22 -22.17
C ASP A 164 -30.59 18.81 -22.50
N ALA A 165 -30.36 18.88 -23.81
CA ALA A 165 -29.35 19.67 -24.53
C ALA A 165 -27.94 19.07 -24.72
N VAL A 166 -27.87 18.20 -25.74
CA VAL A 166 -27.01 18.32 -26.94
C VAL A 166 -25.89 19.37 -26.89
N ALA A 167 -24.65 18.90 -26.96
CA ALA A 167 -23.54 19.63 -27.58
C ALA A 167 -22.60 18.64 -28.28
N GLU A 168 -22.75 18.53 -29.60
CA GLU A 168 -21.74 17.95 -30.48
C GLU A 168 -20.49 18.85 -30.44
N GLY A 169 -19.45 18.38 -29.77
CA GLY A 169 -18.10 18.94 -29.85
C GLY A 169 -17.27 18.10 -30.80
N ALA A 170 -16.85 18.69 -31.92
CA ALA A 170 -16.03 18.10 -32.96
C ALA A 170 -14.77 17.42 -32.40
N TYR A 171 -14.58 16.16 -32.79
CA TYR A 171 -13.40 15.34 -32.47
C TYR A 171 -12.33 15.62 -33.53
N ASP A 172 -11.25 16.30 -33.14
CA ASP A 172 -10.04 16.51 -33.94
C ASP A 172 -9.04 15.37 -33.65
N PRO A 173 -8.72 14.48 -34.61
CA PRO A 173 -7.89 13.30 -34.35
C PRO A 173 -6.37 13.52 -34.39
N ASP A 174 -5.85 14.75 -34.47
CA ASP A 174 -4.41 14.96 -34.76
C ASP A 174 -3.57 15.69 -33.68
N VAL A 175 -3.86 15.44 -32.40
CA VAL A 175 -2.99 15.88 -31.30
C VAL A 175 -2.24 14.69 -30.72
N THR A 176 -1.08 14.39 -31.30
CA THR A 176 -0.07 13.55 -30.65
C THR A 176 0.56 14.34 -29.49
N PRO A 177 0.51 13.85 -28.23
CA PRO A 177 1.29 14.46 -27.17
C PRO A 177 2.76 14.09 -27.39
N ARG A 178 3.56 15.10 -27.75
CA ARG A 178 5.03 15.06 -27.65
C ARG A 178 5.40 14.58 -26.26
N MET A 179 5.94 13.36 -26.17
CA MET A 179 6.57 12.88 -24.95
C MET A 179 7.81 13.74 -24.70
N HIS A 180 7.70 14.63 -23.72
CA HIS A 180 8.87 15.24 -23.12
C HIS A 180 9.60 14.14 -22.35
N THR A 181 10.72 13.72 -22.91
CA THR A 181 11.82 13.03 -22.24
C THR A 181 12.28 13.94 -21.10
N LEU A 182 11.71 13.75 -19.91
CA LEU A 182 12.23 14.33 -18.68
C LEU A 182 12.78 13.18 -17.85
N GLU A 183 14.02 13.39 -17.44
CA GLU A 183 14.91 12.52 -16.70
C GLU A 183 14.26 12.09 -15.37
N ILE A 184 13.78 10.84 -15.30
CA ILE A 184 13.25 10.20 -14.08
C ILE A 184 14.31 9.22 -13.58
N VAL A 185 15.56 9.66 -13.42
CA VAL A 185 16.64 8.79 -12.93
C VAL A 185 16.93 9.05 -11.43
N ASP A 186 16.69 10.27 -10.92
CA ASP A 186 17.27 10.62 -9.61
C ASP A 186 16.29 10.63 -8.42
N PHE A 187 14.98 10.47 -8.63
CA PHE A 187 14.01 10.51 -7.51
C PHE A 187 13.53 9.12 -7.03
N VAL A 188 13.76 8.08 -7.83
CA VAL A 188 13.22 6.72 -7.58
C VAL A 188 14.23 5.83 -6.87
N ASP A 189 15.51 6.22 -6.87
CA ASP A 189 16.61 5.46 -6.26
C ASP A 189 16.45 5.33 -4.73
N LYS A 190 15.84 6.33 -4.05
CA LYS A 190 15.67 6.32 -2.59
C LYS A 190 14.53 5.45 -2.06
N ALA A 191 13.49 5.20 -2.85
CA ALA A 191 12.37 4.37 -2.38
C ALA A 191 12.67 2.87 -2.55
N VAL A 192 13.53 2.53 -3.52
CA VAL A 192 13.88 1.14 -3.85
C VAL A 192 15.18 0.71 -3.16
N GLN A 193 16.20 1.57 -3.04
CA GLN A 193 17.45 1.22 -2.33
C GLN A 193 17.25 0.91 -0.83
N VAL A 194 16.28 1.53 -0.17
CA VAL A 194 16.02 1.31 1.27
C VAL A 194 15.49 -0.09 1.56
N THR A 195 15.00 -0.81 0.54
CA THR A 195 14.44 -2.17 0.71
C THR A 195 15.48 -3.29 0.49
N ILE A 196 16.64 -3.01 -0.12
CA ILE A 196 17.46 -4.01 -0.85
C ILE A 196 18.87 -4.25 -0.26
N LEU A 197 19.45 -3.31 0.49
CA LEU A 197 20.79 -3.54 1.08
C LEU A 197 20.81 -4.67 2.16
N ALA A 198 19.67 -5.22 2.55
CA ALA A 198 19.53 -6.21 3.62
C ALA A 198 19.57 -7.68 3.17
N PHE A 199 19.37 -8.00 1.89
CA PHE A 199 19.26 -9.40 1.44
C PHE A 199 20.61 -10.04 1.09
N VAL A 200 21.61 -9.25 0.65
CA VAL A 200 22.91 -9.74 0.13
C VAL A 200 23.88 -10.24 1.23
N HIS A 201 23.74 -9.82 2.49
CA HIS A 201 24.73 -10.12 3.53
C HIS A 201 24.54 -11.45 4.30
N LYS A 202 23.51 -12.27 3.98
CA LYS A 202 23.20 -13.49 4.75
C LYS A 202 23.57 -14.81 4.06
N ARG A 203 24.58 -14.80 3.18
CA ARG A 203 25.23 -16.00 2.63
C ARG A 203 26.72 -16.10 2.99
N HIS A 204 27.05 -15.85 4.25
CA HIS A 204 28.31 -16.30 4.86
C HIS A 204 28.10 -16.73 6.30
#